data_AF-A0A8J2HA56-F1
#
_entry.id   AF-A0A8J2HA56-F1
#
_cell.length_a   1.000
_cell.length_b   1.000
_cell.length_c   1.000
_cell.angle_alpha   90.00
_cell.angle_beta   90.00
_cell.angle_gamma   90.00
#
_symmetry.space_group_name_H-M   'P 1'
#
loop_
_entity.id
_entity.type
_entity.pdbx_description
1 polymer ?
#
loop_
_entity_poly.entity_id
_entity_poly.type
_entity_poly.pdbx_seq_one_letter_code
_entity_poly.pdbx_strand_id
1 'polypeptide(L)'
;MCYFVCSRNCSKDYLYFDTANNHDNKLVIADILLSIIPFRGNTPTNFVAGVLQFQLYRGLCQAAGQRSPNDPRRPLHKCDFYRSPQAGRVLARLMEKGSSRPWQDTLQEAIGEFRLDGDALREFFRPLEDWLRTENLRSGEVVGWSYGNN
;
A
#
# COMPACT_ATOMS: atom_id res chain seq x y z
N MET A 1 11.03 13.00 5.28
CA MET A 1 12.13 12.87 4.30
C MET A 1 12.59 11.43 4.34
N CYS A 2 12.26 10.66 3.31
CA CYS A 2 12.63 9.24 3.20
C CYS A 2 14.01 9.15 2.52
N TYR A 3 14.89 8.31 3.01
CA TYR A 3 16.21 8.09 2.41
C TYR A 3 16.52 6.61 2.31
N PHE A 4 17.28 6.24 1.27
CA PHE A 4 17.85 4.92 1.19
C PHE A 4 19.05 4.81 2.13
N VAL A 5 19.07 3.76 2.94
CA VAL A 5 20.20 3.41 3.78
C VAL A 5 20.81 2.11 3.28
N CYS A 6 22.13 2.05 3.31
CA CYS A 6 22.88 0.88 2.93
C CYS A 6 23.29 0.09 4.18
N SER A 7 23.03 -1.22 4.20
CA SER A 7 23.61 -2.14 5.20
C SER A 7 25.05 -2.51 4.80
N ARG A 8 25.93 -2.83 5.77
CA ARG A 8 27.38 -3.05 5.55
C ARG A 8 27.64 -3.91 4.29
N ASN A 9 28.55 -3.44 3.41
CA ASN A 9 28.77 -3.82 2.00
C ASN A 9 27.70 -3.30 1.01
N CYS A 10 27.92 -2.08 0.48
CA CYS A 10 27.05 -1.45 -0.52
C CYS A 10 27.21 -2.03 -1.93
N SER A 11 26.56 -3.17 -2.17
CA SER A 11 25.99 -3.48 -3.49
C SER A 11 24.58 -2.88 -3.57
N LYS A 12 24.05 -2.62 -4.78
CA LYS A 12 22.65 -2.19 -5.00
C LYS A 12 21.62 -3.11 -4.33
N ASP A 13 22.03 -4.35 -4.00
CA ASP A 13 21.20 -5.37 -3.37
C ASP A 13 20.88 -5.12 -1.88
N TYR A 14 21.63 -4.24 -1.21
CA TYR A 14 21.53 -3.97 0.24
C TYR A 14 20.97 -2.59 0.59
N LEU A 15 20.38 -1.89 -0.40
CA LEU A 15 19.64 -0.66 -0.16
C LEU A 15 18.27 -0.99 0.43
N TYR A 16 17.99 -0.44 1.60
CA TYR A 16 16.67 -0.50 2.24
C TYR A 16 16.15 0.91 2.48
N PHE A 17 14.83 1.03 2.59
CA PHE A 17 14.18 2.28 2.95
C PHE A 17 14.23 2.50 4.45
N ASP A 18 14.73 3.66 4.87
CA ASP A 18 14.65 4.12 6.25
C ASP A 18 13.89 5.45 6.27
N THR A 19 12.90 5.50 7.15
CA THR A 19 12.12 6.67 7.48
C THR A 19 12.76 7.31 8.70
N ALA A 20 13.29 8.52 8.52
CA ALA A 20 14.21 9.24 9.40
C ALA A 20 13.92 9.32 10.91
N ASN A 21 12.77 8.85 11.40
CA ASN A 21 12.40 8.63 12.81
C ASN A 21 10.94 8.13 12.90
N ASN A 22 10.43 7.45 11.87
CA ASN A 22 9.01 7.11 11.82
C ASN A 22 8.77 5.74 11.20
N HIS A 23 8.40 4.73 11.99
CA HIS A 23 8.05 3.40 11.51
C HIS A 23 6.76 3.34 10.64
N ASP A 24 6.18 4.50 10.29
CA ASP A 24 4.96 4.60 9.48
C ASP A 24 5.21 4.29 7.99
N ASN A 25 5.00 3.04 7.63
CA ASN A 25 4.93 2.55 6.25
C ASN A 25 3.95 3.33 5.35
N LYS A 26 2.95 4.01 5.94
CA LYS A 26 1.95 4.81 5.22
C LYS A 26 2.53 6.10 4.62
N LEU A 27 3.47 6.74 5.31
CA LEU A 27 4.12 7.97 4.82
C LEU A 27 5.00 7.68 3.61
N VAL A 28 5.69 6.54 3.62
CA VAL A 28 6.52 6.08 2.51
C VAL A 28 5.68 5.97 1.24
N ILE A 29 4.52 5.29 1.29
CA ILE A 29 3.66 5.05 0.12
C ILE A 29 3.02 6.33 -0.42
N ALA A 30 2.65 7.26 0.46
CA ALA A 30 2.11 8.54 0.03
C ALA A 30 3.13 9.34 -0.80
N ASP A 31 4.38 9.42 -0.35
CA ASP A 31 5.45 10.11 -1.08
C ASP A 31 5.71 9.48 -2.47
N ILE A 32 5.60 8.15 -2.57
CA ILE A 32 5.82 7.41 -3.81
C ILE A 32 4.73 7.68 -4.82
N LEU A 33 3.47 7.63 -4.39
CA LEU A 33 2.32 7.86 -5.26
C LEU A 33 2.38 9.23 -5.92
N LEU A 34 2.87 10.25 -5.20
CA LEU A 34 3.09 11.59 -5.76
C LEU A 34 4.15 11.62 -6.88
N SER A 35 5.10 10.68 -6.88
CA SER A 35 6.19 10.63 -7.86
C SER A 35 5.86 9.81 -9.13
N ILE A 36 4.97 8.82 -9.02
CA ILE A 36 4.63 7.89 -10.12
C ILE A 36 3.34 8.24 -10.86
N ILE A 37 2.38 8.92 -10.23
CA ILE A 37 1.13 9.29 -10.89
C ILE A 37 1.34 10.67 -11.52
N PRO A 38 1.45 10.78 -12.86
CA PRO A 38 1.42 12.09 -13.49
C PRO A 38 0.03 12.68 -13.25
N PHE A 39 -0.04 13.75 -12.46
CA PHE A 39 -1.27 14.52 -12.16
C PHE A 39 -1.82 15.28 -13.40
N ARG A 40 -1.89 14.62 -14.56
CA ARG A 40 -2.49 15.14 -15.79
C ARG A 40 -3.84 14.45 -16.02
N GLY A 41 -4.88 14.89 -15.32
CA GLY A 41 -6.26 14.45 -15.54
C GLY A 41 -7.26 14.86 -14.47
N ASN A 42 -8.55 14.90 -14.83
CA ASN A 42 -9.68 15.37 -14.01
C ASN A 42 -10.25 14.28 -13.06
N THR A 43 -9.61 13.11 -12.95
CA THR A 43 -10.00 12.09 -11.99
C THR A 43 -9.76 12.60 -10.57
N PRO A 44 -10.64 12.31 -9.58
CA PRO A 44 -10.37 12.64 -8.20
C PRO A 44 -9.13 11.86 -7.76
N THR A 45 -7.99 12.53 -7.84
CA THR A 45 -6.64 12.05 -7.57
C THR A 45 -6.56 11.32 -6.23
N ASN A 46 -7.36 11.76 -5.26
CA ASN A 46 -7.47 11.19 -3.93
C ASN A 46 -8.06 9.77 -3.92
N PHE A 47 -9.02 9.45 -4.79
CA PHE A 47 -9.63 8.12 -4.81
C PHE A 47 -8.67 7.07 -5.36
N VAL A 48 -8.06 7.36 -6.51
CA VAL A 48 -7.12 6.45 -7.17
C VAL A 48 -5.86 6.28 -6.31
N ALA A 49 -5.33 7.36 -5.75
CA ALA A 49 -4.21 7.30 -4.80
C ALA A 49 -4.57 6.47 -3.56
N GLY A 50 -5.79 6.65 -3.04
CA GLY A 50 -6.28 5.90 -1.88
C GLY A 50 -6.30 4.40 -2.13
N VAL A 51 -6.78 3.93 -3.29
CA VAL A 51 -6.78 2.49 -3.62
C VAL A 51 -5.38 1.97 -3.91
N LEU A 52 -4.59 2.70 -4.71
CA LEU A 52 -3.22 2.31 -5.05
C LEU A 52 -2.31 2.22 -3.83
N GLN A 53 -2.55 3.03 -2.80
CA GLN A 53 -1.81 2.97 -1.55
C GLN A 53 -1.85 1.56 -0.95
N PHE A 54 -3.03 0.93 -0.91
CA PHE A 54 -3.17 -0.42 -0.35
C PHE A 54 -2.59 -1.49 -1.28
N GLN A 55 -2.71 -1.33 -2.60
CA GLN A 55 -2.08 -2.24 -3.56
C GLN A 55 -0.56 -2.24 -3.44
N LEU A 56 0.07 -1.06 -3.42
CA LEU A 56 1.50 -0.94 -3.22
C LEU A 56 1.92 -1.49 -1.86
N TYR A 57 1.17 -1.19 -0.80
CA TYR A 57 1.41 -1.72 0.53
C TYR A 57 1.40 -3.26 0.52
N ARG A 58 0.39 -3.88 -0.13
CA ARG A 58 0.30 -5.33 -0.30
C ARG A 58 1.54 -5.91 -1.01
N GLY A 59 1.95 -5.33 -2.13
CA GLY A 59 3.11 -5.78 -2.89
C GLY A 59 4.43 -5.64 -2.13
N LEU A 60 4.64 -4.53 -1.42
CA LEU A 60 5.82 -4.31 -0.58
C LEU A 60 5.88 -5.30 0.60
N CYS A 61 4.74 -5.56 1.23
CA CYS A 61 4.62 -6.53 2.31
C CYS A 61 4.90 -7.97 1.88
N GLN A 62 4.46 -8.33 0.67
CA GLN A 62 4.78 -9.63 0.06
C GLN A 62 6.28 -9.73 -0.25
N ALA A 63 6.87 -8.67 -0.82
CA ALA A 63 8.30 -8.63 -1.10
C ALA A 63 9.16 -8.73 0.17
N ALA A 64 8.71 -8.10 1.27
CA ALA A 64 9.37 -8.19 2.58
C ALA A 64 9.21 -9.56 3.26
N GLY A 65 8.41 -10.48 2.71
CA GLY A 65 8.11 -11.79 3.30
C GLY A 65 7.26 -11.71 4.57
N GLN A 66 6.74 -10.54 4.91
CA GLN A 66 5.90 -10.33 6.09
C GLN A 66 4.41 -10.57 5.83
N ARG A 67 4.05 -10.85 4.58
CA ARG A 67 2.70 -11.24 4.18
C ARG A 67 2.72 -12.54 3.40
N SER A 68 1.79 -13.44 3.75
CA SER A 68 1.43 -14.60 2.94
C SER A 68 -0.09 -14.66 2.81
N PRO A 69 -0.67 -14.84 1.61
CA PRO A 69 -2.12 -14.93 1.41
C PRO A 69 -2.81 -16.01 2.25
N ASN A 70 -2.05 -17.07 2.60
CA ASN A 70 -2.58 -18.25 3.28
C ASN A 70 -2.23 -18.31 4.78
N ASP A 71 -1.53 -17.30 5.31
CA ASP A 71 -1.13 -17.29 6.73
C ASP A 71 -1.95 -16.27 7.54
N PRO A 72 -2.92 -16.72 8.35
CA PRO A 72 -3.71 -15.83 9.21
C PRO A 72 -2.88 -15.15 10.31
N ARG A 73 -1.66 -15.63 10.59
CA ARG A 73 -0.74 -14.99 11.56
C ARG A 73 -0.04 -13.76 11.00
N ARG A 74 -0.08 -13.58 9.67
CA ARG A 74 0.58 -12.49 8.94
C ARG A 74 -0.44 -11.66 8.13
N PRO A 75 -1.42 -11.03 8.81
CA PRO A 75 -2.42 -10.24 8.11
C PRO A 75 -1.81 -8.94 7.58
N LEU A 76 -2.37 -8.41 6.49
CA LEU A 76 -1.83 -7.22 5.82
C LEU A 76 -1.73 -6.01 6.75
N HIS A 77 -2.72 -5.78 7.62
CA HIS A 77 -2.73 -4.64 8.55
C HIS A 77 -1.63 -4.65 9.64
N LYS A 78 -0.91 -5.77 9.82
CA LYS A 78 0.22 -5.87 10.76
C LYS A 78 1.59 -5.83 10.09
N CYS A 79 1.63 -5.71 8.76
CA CYS A 79 2.88 -5.75 8.02
C CYS A 79 3.78 -4.54 8.35
N ASP A 80 5.07 -4.81 8.54
CA ASP A 80 6.10 -3.80 8.67
C ASP A 80 7.29 -4.04 7.75
N PHE A 81 7.36 -3.36 6.59
CA PHE A 81 8.49 -3.52 5.67
C PHE A 81 9.69 -2.63 6.00
N TYR A 82 9.74 -2.00 7.18
CA TYR A 82 10.86 -1.20 7.64
C TYR A 82 12.19 -1.98 7.55
N ARG A 83 13.22 -1.34 6.98
CA ARG A 83 14.55 -1.93 6.74
C ARG A 83 14.58 -3.24 5.95
N SER A 84 13.53 -3.55 5.16
CA SER A 84 13.56 -4.68 4.24
C SER A 84 14.30 -4.31 2.95
N PRO A 85 15.43 -4.98 2.63
CA PRO A 85 16.11 -4.77 1.34
C PRO A 85 15.25 -5.23 0.16
N GLN A 86 14.42 -6.25 0.34
CA GLN A 86 13.53 -6.77 -0.70
C GLN A 86 12.47 -5.72 -1.09
N ALA A 87 11.81 -5.11 -0.10
CA ALA A 87 10.86 -4.03 -0.34
C ALA A 87 11.56 -2.78 -0.88
N GLY A 88 12.75 -2.47 -0.37
CA GLY A 88 13.60 -1.37 -0.87
C GLY A 88 13.93 -1.48 -2.35
N ARG A 89 14.20 -2.69 -2.86
CA ARG A 89 14.45 -2.93 -4.30
C ARG A 89 13.21 -2.72 -5.16
N VAL A 90 12.05 -3.23 -4.73
CA VAL A 90 10.77 -2.97 -5.42
C VAL A 90 10.53 -1.48 -5.53
N LEU A 91 10.79 -0.78 -4.43
CA LEU A 91 10.55 0.63 -4.34
C LEU A 91 11.54 1.48 -5.15
N ALA A 92 12.82 1.12 -5.15
CA ALA A 92 13.83 1.75 -6.00
C ALA A 92 13.42 1.68 -7.48
N ARG A 93 12.90 0.54 -7.94
CA ARG A 93 12.42 0.39 -9.32
C ARG A 93 11.23 1.31 -9.64
N LEU A 94 10.28 1.46 -8.71
CA LEU A 94 9.15 2.38 -8.89
C LEU A 94 9.63 3.82 -9.06
N MET A 95 10.50 4.27 -8.16
CA MET A 95 10.96 5.67 -8.16
C MET A 95 11.96 5.99 -9.26
N GLU A 96 12.78 5.02 -9.70
CA GLU A 96 13.72 5.20 -10.81
C GLU A 96 12.99 5.56 -12.12
N LYS A 97 11.77 5.04 -12.32
CA LYS A 97 10.92 5.42 -13.45
C LYS A 97 10.21 6.75 -13.23
N GLY A 98 9.80 7.04 -12.00
CA GLY A 98 9.04 8.26 -11.66
C GLY A 98 7.83 8.44 -12.58
N SER A 99 7.64 9.65 -13.09
CA SER A 99 6.55 10.01 -14.01
C SER A 99 6.88 9.83 -15.50
N SER A 100 8.01 9.20 -15.84
CA SER A 100 8.43 9.02 -17.24
C SER A 100 7.59 8.00 -18.01
N ARG A 101 6.92 7.07 -17.31
CA ARG A 101 6.05 6.04 -17.87
C ARG A 101 4.65 6.13 -17.27
N PRO A 102 3.62 5.59 -17.97
CA PRO A 102 2.31 5.38 -17.36
C PRO A 102 2.45 4.60 -16.05
N TRP A 103 1.73 5.03 -15.02
CA TRP A 103 1.83 4.45 -13.68
C TRP A 103 1.51 2.95 -13.66
N GLN A 104 0.68 2.47 -14.59
CA GLN A 104 0.33 1.06 -14.72
C GLN A 104 1.52 0.20 -15.12
N ASP A 105 2.37 0.68 -16.02
CA ASP A 105 3.57 -0.03 -16.46
C ASP A 105 4.57 -0.11 -15.31
N THR A 106 4.75 1.00 -14.60
CA THR A 106 5.61 1.07 -13.41
C THR A 106 5.12 0.14 -12.30
N LEU A 107 3.79 0.05 -12.10
CA LEU A 107 3.16 -0.87 -11.14
C LEU A 107 3.37 -2.35 -11.54
N GLN A 108 3.19 -2.66 -12.83
CA GLN A 108 3.36 -4.02 -13.36
C GLN A 108 4.81 -4.49 -13.22
N GLU A 109 5.79 -3.63 -13.50
CA GLU A 109 7.21 -3.94 -13.34
C GLU A 109 7.59 -4.15 -11.86
N ALA A 110 6.96 -3.43 -10.94
CA ALA A 110 7.33 -3.44 -9.53
C ALA A 110 6.68 -4.56 -8.73
N ILE A 111 5.36 -4.72 -8.85
CA ILE A 111 4.55 -5.64 -8.04
C ILE A 111 3.78 -6.67 -8.88
N GLY A 112 3.89 -6.62 -10.21
CA GLY A 112 3.21 -7.57 -11.09
C GLY A 112 1.73 -7.28 -11.33
N GLU A 113 1.24 -6.11 -10.88
CA GLU A 113 -0.15 -5.69 -11.04
C GLU A 113 -0.23 -4.49 -11.99
N PHE A 114 -1.18 -4.53 -12.93
CA PHE A 114 -1.40 -3.45 -13.91
C PHE A 114 -2.68 -2.64 -13.64
N ARG A 115 -3.70 -3.27 -13.04
CA ARG A 115 -5.04 -2.67 -12.87
C ARG A 115 -5.21 -2.16 -11.44
N LEU A 116 -6.07 -1.16 -11.30
CA LEU A 116 -6.55 -0.72 -9.99
C LEU A 116 -7.36 -1.86 -9.35
N ASP A 117 -6.96 -2.28 -8.15
CA ASP A 117 -7.53 -3.40 -7.42
C ASP A 117 -7.93 -2.98 -5.99
N GLY A 118 -9.24 -3.06 -5.71
CA GLY A 118 -9.80 -2.78 -4.39
C GLY A 118 -9.63 -3.91 -3.39
N ASP A 119 -9.18 -5.09 -3.81
CA ASP A 119 -9.03 -6.24 -2.93
C ASP A 119 -7.99 -5.97 -1.85
N ALA A 120 -6.90 -5.25 -2.16
CA ALA A 120 -5.89 -4.89 -1.16
C ALA A 120 -6.46 -4.00 -0.05
N LEU A 121 -7.34 -3.05 -0.39
CA LEU A 121 -8.05 -2.20 0.56
C LEU A 121 -8.99 -3.04 1.44
N ARG A 122 -9.83 -3.87 0.82
CA ARG A 122 -10.78 -4.72 1.55
C ARG A 122 -10.05 -5.70 2.47
N GLU A 123 -8.95 -6.26 2.00
CA GLU A 123 -8.16 -7.23 2.75
C GLU A 123 -7.49 -6.60 3.98
N PHE A 124 -7.03 -5.35 3.86
CA PHE A 124 -6.52 -4.58 5.00
C PHE A 124 -7.61 -4.41 6.09
N PHE A 125 -8.83 -4.05 5.68
CA PHE A 125 -9.95 -3.77 6.59
C PHE A 125 -10.81 -4.99 6.97
N ARG A 126 -10.52 -6.17 6.41
CA ARG A 126 -11.34 -7.39 6.63
C ARG A 126 -11.61 -7.71 8.10
N PRO A 127 -10.62 -7.67 9.01
CA PRO A 127 -10.89 -7.95 10.43
C PRO A 127 -11.84 -6.94 11.08
N LEU A 128 -11.78 -5.67 10.65
CA LEU A 128 -12.71 -4.64 11.11
C LEU A 128 -14.10 -4.85 10.51
N GLU A 129 -14.18 -5.20 9.22
CA GLU A 129 -15.44 -5.55 8.55
C GLU A 129 -16.16 -6.69 9.29
N ASP A 130 -15.44 -7.77 9.62
CA ASP A 130 -15.99 -8.93 10.31
C ASP A 130 -16.47 -8.59 11.73
N TRP A 131 -15.70 -7.77 12.45
CA TRP A 131 -16.08 -7.29 13.77
C TRP A 131 -17.34 -6.40 13.72
N LEU A 132 -17.38 -5.43 12.81
CA LEU A 132 -18.52 -4.52 12.66
C LEU A 132 -19.80 -5.27 12.27
N ARG A 133 -19.72 -6.29 11.41
CA ARG A 133 -20.87 -7.13 11.07
C ARG A 133 -21.43 -7.84 12.28
N THR A 134 -20.56 -8.42 13.11
CA THR A 134 -20.96 -9.12 14.33
C THR A 134 -21.58 -8.16 15.35
N GLU A 135 -20.97 -6.99 15.52
CA GLU A 135 -21.42 -6.00 16.48
C GLU A 135 -22.75 -5.37 16.09
N ASN A 136 -22.94 -5.00 14.81
CA ASN A 136 -24.22 -4.47 14.32
C ASN A 136 -25.38 -5.46 14.50
N LEU A 137 -25.12 -6.76 14.31
CA LEU A 137 -26.11 -7.80 14.57
C LEU A 137 -26.43 -7.94 16.06
N ARG A 138 -25.44 -7.73 16.94
CA ARG A 138 -25.60 -7.81 18.39
C ARG A 138 -26.37 -6.61 18.96
N SER A 139 -26.10 -5.40 18.45
CA SER A 139 -26.75 -4.17 18.90
C SER A 139 -28.10 -3.91 18.21
N GLY A 140 -28.41 -4.62 17.12
CA GLY A 140 -29.63 -4.41 16.36
C GLY A 140 -29.62 -3.11 15.54
N GLU A 141 -28.44 -2.61 15.20
CA GLU A 141 -28.26 -1.37 14.44
C GLU A 141 -28.77 -1.54 13.00
N VAL A 142 -29.53 -0.54 12.53
CA VAL A 142 -30.05 -0.53 11.15
C VAL A 142 -28.95 -0.04 10.21
N VAL A 143 -28.45 -0.94 9.36
CA VAL A 143 -27.44 -0.59 8.35
C VAL A 143 -28.11 0.10 7.16
N GLY A 144 -27.76 1.36 6.94
CA GLY A 144 -28.27 2.18 5.84
C GLY A 144 -28.80 3.52 6.34
N TRP A 145 -29.24 4.36 5.41
CA TRP A 145 -29.88 5.64 5.72
C TRP A 145 -31.28 5.67 5.10
N SER A 146 -32.27 6.14 5.86
CA SER A 146 -33.56 6.49 5.29
C SER A 146 -33.41 7.81 4.53
N TYR A 147 -33.93 7.89 3.30
CA TYR A 147 -34.11 9.19 2.65
C TYR A 147 -35.19 9.95 3.44
N GLY A 148 -34.85 11.12 3.97
CA GLY A 148 -35.84 12.00 4.57
C GLY A 148 -36.86 12.39 3.51
N ASN A 149 -38.11 11.96 3.69
CA ASN A 149 -39.22 12.48 2.90
C ASN A 149 -39.42 13.95 3.33
N ASN A 150 -39.35 14.85 2.36
CA ASN A 150 -39.62 16.28 2.52
C ASN A 150 -41.11 16.52 2.76
#